data_AF-A0A1E8ZZL5-F1
#
_entry.id   AF-A0A1E8ZZL5-F1
#
_cell.length_a   1.000
_cell.length_b   1.000
_cell.length_c   1.000
_cell.angle_alpha   90.00
_cell.angle_beta   90.00
_cell.angle_gamma   90.00
#
_symmetry.space_group_name_H-M   'P 1'
#
loop_
_entity.id
_entity.type
_entity.pdbx_description
1 polymer ?
#
loop_
_entity_poly.entity_id
_entity_poly.type
_entity_poly.pdbx_seq_one_letter_code
_entity_poly.pdbx_strand_id
1 'polypeptide(L)'
;MYELNVNLIQSQYEIIPSWYDSHIRKESKGLFQKFPVVKNTYNQAICPICEGVFSTKVTLEHIIPKSGKEKNGQKLGEPRLAILPINLVKCCGECNTSKHSKRSFIEEESEINPYFEEFAIEKYFEVNFNDTNEVFQPSIVFHYKDNTMDKRIRNFINNYNIEKTYNHRIKLEFQKILTILANNPITLTKSILKPYIEHLSDIYSKNSEFEKIDDKYWFDQNYFGFLICEHLKIRIENDTSTVYKLNEEINKLRKPSQYIAFSNPEFQNDMNKVQTIRDLEIFIKNNKEDLIVYYQQIKKQGFSIDFPKLFKVDEDRLRKKCLEDRLRKKRLIEEIVKYYLESGKSFDHFGEDCSFVIG
;
A
#
# COMPACT_ATOMS: atom_id res chain seq x y z
N MET A 1 2.29 -39.48 -3.47
CA MET A 1 1.32 -39.09 -2.44
C MET A 1 1.00 -40.34 -1.63
N TYR A 2 1.55 -40.50 -0.41
CA TYR A 2 1.10 -41.58 0.47
C TYR A 2 -0.25 -41.15 1.03
N GLU A 3 -1.33 -41.73 0.54
CA GLU A 3 -2.65 -41.54 1.14
C GLU A 3 -2.56 -41.98 2.61
N LEU A 4 -2.81 -41.04 3.51
CA LEU A 4 -3.10 -41.36 4.90
C LEU A 4 -4.28 -42.34 4.88
N ASN A 5 -4.01 -43.63 5.10
CA ASN A 5 -5.04 -44.67 5.09
C ASN A 5 -5.87 -44.54 6.37
N VAL A 6 -6.82 -43.61 6.34
CA VAL A 6 -7.71 -43.26 7.47
C VAL A 6 -8.53 -44.48 7.94
N ASN A 7 -8.62 -45.55 7.14
CA ASN A 7 -9.26 -46.80 7.53
C ASN A 7 -8.45 -47.61 8.55
N LEU A 8 -7.16 -47.31 8.76
CA LEU A 8 -6.36 -47.87 9.86
C LEU A 8 -6.70 -47.24 11.22
N ILE A 9 -7.34 -46.07 11.24
CA ILE A 9 -7.92 -45.50 12.47
C ILE A 9 -9.22 -46.27 12.73
N GLN A 10 -9.14 -47.36 13.52
CA GLN A 10 -10.32 -48.09 13.97
C GLN A 10 -11.37 -47.11 14.51
N SER A 11 -12.61 -47.22 14.02
CA SER A 11 -13.74 -46.41 14.48
C SER A 11 -14.11 -46.84 15.90
N GLN A 12 -13.36 -46.39 16.90
CA GLN A 12 -13.77 -46.63 18.28
C GLN A 12 -15.01 -45.80 18.62
N TYR A 13 -15.26 -44.67 17.93
CA TYR A 13 -16.46 -43.85 18.05
C TYR A 13 -16.75 -43.07 16.75
N GLU A 14 -18.04 -42.90 16.41
CA GLU A 14 -18.46 -41.86 15.45
C GLU A 14 -18.22 -40.48 16.09
N ILE A 15 -17.13 -39.82 15.70
CA ILE A 15 -16.89 -38.43 16.09
C ILE A 15 -17.86 -37.55 15.31
N ILE A 16 -19.02 -37.25 15.92
CA ILE A 16 -19.97 -36.30 15.38
C ILE A 16 -19.42 -34.87 15.48
N PRO A 17 -19.69 -33.98 14.49
CA PRO A 17 -19.15 -32.61 14.47
C PRO A 17 -19.37 -31.80 15.75
N SER A 18 -20.46 -32.07 16.49
CA SER A 18 -20.78 -31.42 17.77
C SER A 18 -19.78 -31.70 18.88
N TRP A 19 -18.97 -32.77 18.78
CA TRP A 19 -17.91 -33.06 19.73
C TRP A 19 -16.84 -31.97 19.72
N TYR A 20 -16.40 -31.55 18.53
CA TYR A 20 -15.44 -30.45 18.35
C TYR A 20 -15.96 -29.17 18.99
N ASP A 21 -17.22 -28.82 18.74
CA ASP A 21 -17.83 -27.61 19.30
C ASP A 21 -17.96 -27.67 20.82
N SER A 22 -18.16 -28.86 21.39
CA SER A 22 -18.35 -29.05 22.83
C SER A 22 -17.06 -29.17 23.63
N HIS A 23 -15.97 -29.68 23.01
CA HIS A 23 -14.75 -30.06 23.72
C HIS A 23 -13.51 -29.30 23.26
N ILE A 24 -13.38 -28.95 21.98
CA ILE A 24 -12.22 -28.21 21.46
C ILE A 24 -12.48 -26.71 21.47
N ARG A 25 -13.63 -26.27 20.93
CA ARG A 25 -13.93 -24.86 20.71
C ARG A 25 -14.23 -24.08 21.99
N LYS A 26 -14.80 -24.73 23.02
CA LYS A 26 -15.18 -24.05 24.27
C LYS A 26 -13.93 -23.58 25.01
N GLU A 27 -13.80 -22.27 25.21
CA GLU A 27 -12.68 -21.64 25.94
C GLU A 27 -12.46 -22.27 27.32
N SER A 28 -13.54 -22.62 28.04
CA SER A 28 -13.51 -23.31 29.33
C SER A 28 -12.69 -24.62 29.36
N LYS A 29 -12.41 -25.23 28.19
CA LYS A 29 -11.63 -26.48 28.09
C LYS A 29 -10.13 -26.24 27.97
N GLY A 30 -9.69 -25.01 27.70
CA GLY A 30 -8.27 -24.65 27.61
C GLY A 30 -7.47 -25.31 26.47
N LEU A 31 -8.12 -26.07 25.59
CA LEU A 31 -7.45 -26.82 24.52
C LEU A 31 -6.94 -25.91 23.41
N PHE A 32 -7.69 -24.87 23.06
CA PHE A 32 -7.29 -23.87 22.07
C PHE A 32 -5.89 -23.28 22.36
N GLN A 33 -5.60 -23.01 23.64
CA GLN A 33 -4.32 -22.43 24.08
C GLN A 33 -3.14 -23.37 23.83
N LYS A 34 -3.37 -24.69 23.82
CA LYS A 34 -2.32 -25.71 23.64
C LYS A 34 -1.86 -25.87 22.19
N PHE A 35 -2.62 -25.39 21.21
CA PHE A 35 -2.21 -25.48 19.80
C PHE A 35 -1.02 -24.55 19.51
N PRO A 36 -0.05 -25.00 18.69
CA PRO A 36 1.13 -24.20 18.38
C PRO A 36 0.75 -22.93 17.62
N VAL A 37 1.57 -21.90 17.78
CA VAL A 37 1.53 -20.68 16.96
C VAL A 37 2.77 -20.65 16.10
N VAL A 38 2.61 -20.23 14.85
CA VAL A 38 3.74 -19.87 13.99
C VAL A 38 4.18 -18.46 14.38
N LYS A 39 5.48 -18.21 14.34
CA LYS A 39 6.04 -16.90 14.67
C LYS A 39 6.95 -16.40 13.54
N ASN A 40 6.97 -15.08 13.34
CA ASN A 40 7.90 -14.43 12.42
C ASN A 40 9.30 -14.27 13.04
N THR A 41 10.22 -13.65 12.28
CA THR A 41 11.61 -13.36 12.69
C THR A 41 11.69 -12.45 13.92
N TYR A 42 10.66 -11.63 14.17
CA TYR A 42 10.52 -10.79 15.36
C TYR A 42 9.82 -11.49 16.54
N ASN A 43 9.66 -12.82 16.50
CA ASN A 43 9.03 -13.64 17.54
C ASN A 43 7.55 -13.27 17.82
N GLN A 44 6.88 -12.59 16.88
CA GLN A 44 5.46 -12.27 16.93
C GLN A 44 4.65 -13.42 16.33
N ALA A 45 3.52 -13.75 16.95
CA ALA A 45 2.67 -14.82 16.44
C ALA A 45 1.92 -14.36 15.17
N ILE A 46 1.98 -15.20 14.13
CA ILE A 46 1.42 -14.91 12.81
C ILE A 46 0.40 -15.98 12.38
N CYS A 47 -0.52 -15.58 11.51
CA CYS A 47 -1.39 -16.49 10.79
C CYS A 47 -0.61 -17.17 9.66
N PRO A 48 -0.51 -18.50 9.59
CA PRO A 48 0.22 -19.19 8.53
C PRO A 48 -0.51 -19.21 7.18
N ILE A 49 -1.73 -18.67 7.09
CA ILE A 49 -2.52 -18.63 5.85
C ILE A 49 -2.31 -17.32 5.09
N CYS A 50 -2.42 -16.19 5.80
CA CYS A 50 -2.24 -14.85 5.23
C CYS A 50 -0.99 -14.14 5.73
N GLU A 51 -0.17 -14.84 6.51
CA GLU A 51 1.09 -14.37 7.09
C GLU A 51 0.99 -13.15 8.02
N GLY A 52 -0.22 -12.70 8.38
CA GLY A 52 -0.37 -11.51 9.21
C GLY A 52 -0.05 -11.77 10.67
N VAL A 53 0.56 -10.78 11.33
CA VAL A 53 0.60 -10.74 12.80
C VAL A 53 -0.82 -10.83 13.35
N PHE A 54 -1.05 -11.71 14.33
CA PHE A 54 -2.34 -11.81 15.00
C PHE A 54 -2.67 -10.51 15.75
N SER A 55 -3.56 -9.72 15.18
CA SER A 55 -4.11 -8.49 15.78
C SER A 55 -5.63 -8.59 16.05
N THR A 56 -6.28 -9.58 15.46
CA THR A 56 -7.72 -9.84 15.58
C THR A 56 -7.98 -11.16 16.32
N LYS A 57 -9.25 -11.58 16.32
CA LYS A 57 -9.67 -12.86 16.89
C LYS A 57 -8.93 -14.02 16.21
N VAL A 58 -8.15 -14.77 16.99
CA VAL A 58 -7.51 -16.01 16.54
C VAL A 58 -8.50 -17.18 16.65
N THR A 59 -8.52 -18.03 15.64
CA THR A 59 -9.42 -19.19 15.55
C THR A 59 -8.63 -20.43 15.12
N LEU A 60 -9.32 -21.57 14.96
CA LEU A 60 -8.74 -22.80 14.39
C LEU A 60 -9.44 -23.11 13.07
N GLU A 61 -8.65 -23.26 12.01
CA GLU A 61 -9.08 -23.73 10.69
C GLU A 61 -8.74 -25.22 10.52
N HIS A 62 -9.57 -25.91 9.76
CA HIS A 62 -9.40 -27.30 9.37
C HIS A 62 -8.74 -27.37 7.99
N ILE A 63 -7.60 -28.05 7.86
CA ILE A 63 -6.97 -28.29 6.53
C ILE A 63 -7.79 -29.29 5.72
N ILE A 64 -8.33 -30.30 6.37
CA ILE A 64 -9.32 -31.23 5.81
C ILE A 64 -10.65 -30.90 6.48
N PRO A 65 -11.68 -30.50 5.70
CA PRO A 65 -12.96 -30.09 6.25
C PRO A 65 -13.57 -31.16 7.16
N LYS A 66 -14.12 -30.72 8.30
CA LYS A 66 -14.77 -31.61 9.29
C LYS A 66 -16.19 -32.06 8.92
N SER A 67 -16.68 -31.72 7.72
CA SER A 67 -18.05 -32.03 7.30
C SER A 67 -18.27 -33.54 7.22
N GLY A 68 -19.32 -34.04 7.86
CA GLY A 68 -19.77 -35.43 7.71
C GLY A 68 -20.76 -35.65 6.56
N LYS A 69 -21.05 -34.61 5.76
CA LYS A 69 -22.01 -34.70 4.67
C LYS A 69 -21.44 -35.48 3.49
N GLU A 70 -22.30 -36.17 2.76
CA GLU A 70 -21.96 -36.86 1.52
C GLU A 70 -22.74 -36.25 0.35
N LYS A 71 -22.13 -36.27 -0.84
CA LYS A 71 -22.77 -35.90 -2.11
C LYS A 71 -22.36 -36.93 -3.15
N ASN A 72 -23.34 -37.56 -3.81
CA ASN A 72 -23.10 -38.60 -4.82
C ASN A 72 -22.21 -39.75 -4.32
N GLY A 73 -22.40 -40.20 -3.07
CA GLY A 73 -21.60 -41.25 -2.45
C GLY A 73 -20.17 -40.84 -2.06
N GLN A 74 -19.83 -39.55 -2.16
CA GLN A 74 -18.51 -39.03 -1.81
C GLN A 74 -18.59 -38.15 -0.55
N LYS A 75 -17.71 -38.40 0.42
CA LYS A 75 -17.62 -37.65 1.67
C LYS A 75 -17.05 -36.26 1.45
N LEU A 76 -17.80 -35.23 1.83
CA LEU A 76 -17.39 -33.82 1.69
C LEU A 76 -16.35 -33.38 2.74
N GLY A 77 -15.93 -34.28 3.62
CA GLY A 77 -14.96 -34.02 4.68
C GLY A 77 -14.65 -35.29 5.46
N GLU A 78 -13.83 -35.16 6.51
CA GLU A 78 -13.46 -36.27 7.38
C GLU A 78 -13.59 -35.87 8.86
N PRO A 79 -14.75 -36.13 9.49
CA PRO A 79 -14.99 -35.81 10.89
C PRO A 79 -13.99 -36.43 11.86
N ARG A 80 -13.40 -37.59 11.54
CA ARG A 80 -12.38 -38.24 12.38
C ARG A 80 -11.11 -37.40 12.53
N LEU A 81 -10.80 -36.57 11.54
CA LEU A 81 -9.64 -35.68 11.56
C LEU A 81 -9.95 -34.33 12.23
N ALA A 82 -11.21 -34.05 12.58
CA ALA A 82 -11.64 -32.75 13.08
C ALA A 82 -10.98 -32.33 14.40
N ILE A 83 -10.43 -33.30 15.14
CA ILE A 83 -9.86 -33.12 16.48
C ILE A 83 -8.34 -33.35 16.51
N LEU A 84 -7.76 -33.81 15.39
CA LEU A 84 -6.35 -34.12 15.33
C LEU A 84 -5.53 -32.82 15.19
N PRO A 85 -4.49 -32.61 16.01
CA PRO A 85 -3.67 -31.41 15.92
C PRO A 85 -3.08 -31.15 14.54
N ILE A 86 -2.71 -32.21 13.81
CA ILE A 86 -2.18 -32.11 12.44
C ILE A 86 -3.18 -31.56 11.42
N ASN A 87 -4.47 -31.56 11.73
CA ASN A 87 -5.51 -31.03 10.85
C ASN A 87 -6.00 -29.64 11.26
N LEU A 88 -5.43 -29.05 12.31
CA LEU A 88 -5.91 -27.83 12.95
C LEU A 88 -4.83 -26.76 12.97
N VAL A 89 -5.14 -25.61 12.38
CA VAL A 89 -4.21 -24.49 12.22
C VAL A 89 -4.76 -23.26 12.93
N LYS A 90 -3.95 -22.62 13.79
CA LYS A 90 -4.30 -21.31 14.33
C LYS A 90 -4.27 -20.28 13.21
N CYS A 91 -5.36 -19.58 12.96
CA CYS A 91 -5.48 -18.57 11.91
C CYS A 91 -6.32 -17.37 12.34
N CYS A 92 -6.24 -16.28 11.57
CA CYS A 92 -7.09 -15.11 11.78
C CYS A 92 -8.56 -15.46 11.53
N GLY A 93 -9.47 -14.81 12.25
CA GLY A 93 -10.90 -14.97 12.03
C GLY A 93 -11.34 -14.60 10.61
N GLU A 94 -10.62 -13.70 9.95
CA GLU A 94 -10.86 -13.30 8.57
C GLU A 94 -10.49 -14.37 7.53
N CYS A 95 -9.51 -15.22 7.89
CA CYS A 95 -9.07 -16.36 7.08
C CYS A 95 -9.92 -17.60 7.34
N ASN A 96 -10.52 -17.73 8.52
CA ASN A 96 -11.43 -18.84 8.83
C ASN A 96 -12.80 -18.60 8.21
N THR A 97 -13.02 -19.15 7.01
CA THR A 97 -14.26 -18.92 6.26
C THR A 97 -15.06 -20.20 6.07
N SER A 98 -16.37 -20.06 5.84
CA SER A 98 -17.22 -21.20 5.48
C SER A 98 -16.99 -21.71 4.06
N LYS A 99 -16.15 -21.06 3.25
CA LYS A 99 -15.89 -21.46 1.86
C LYS A 99 -15.11 -22.76 1.80
N HIS A 100 -14.19 -22.98 2.74
CA HIS A 100 -13.45 -24.23 2.92
C HIS A 100 -14.18 -25.24 3.83
N SER A 101 -15.51 -25.34 3.71
CA SER A 101 -16.31 -26.28 4.51
C SER A 101 -16.48 -27.67 3.88
N LYS A 102 -16.02 -27.85 2.63
CA LYS A 102 -16.18 -29.08 1.84
C LYS A 102 -14.93 -29.34 1.00
N ARG A 103 -14.54 -30.60 0.91
CA ARG A 103 -13.52 -31.07 -0.04
C ARG A 103 -14.07 -31.02 -1.47
N SER A 104 -13.24 -30.59 -2.43
CA SER A 104 -13.50 -30.80 -3.86
C SER A 104 -12.84 -32.10 -4.36
N PHE A 105 -13.49 -32.71 -5.36
CA PHE A 105 -13.04 -33.91 -6.07
C PHE A 105 -12.55 -33.60 -7.49
N ILE A 106 -12.65 -32.34 -7.90
CA ILE A 106 -12.11 -31.84 -9.15
C ILE A 106 -10.69 -31.35 -8.85
N GLU A 107 -9.71 -31.81 -9.60
CA GLU A 107 -8.29 -31.51 -9.36
C GLU A 107 -8.03 -29.99 -9.32
N GLU A 108 -8.58 -29.26 -10.30
CA GLU A 108 -8.46 -27.79 -10.41
C GLU A 108 -9.12 -27.03 -9.25
N GLU A 109 -10.06 -27.66 -8.56
CA GLU A 109 -10.78 -27.10 -7.40
C GLU A 109 -10.25 -27.60 -6.06
N SER A 110 -9.27 -28.50 -6.07
CA SER A 110 -8.71 -29.06 -4.86
C SER A 110 -7.94 -27.99 -4.08
N GLU A 111 -8.08 -28.03 -2.76
CA GLU A 111 -7.40 -27.11 -1.84
C GLU A 111 -5.86 -27.29 -1.92
N ILE A 112 -5.12 -26.24 -1.58
CA ILE A 112 -3.67 -26.35 -1.36
C ILE A 112 -3.43 -26.77 0.08
N ASN A 113 -2.72 -27.88 0.29
CA ASN A 113 -2.35 -28.29 1.63
C ASN A 113 -1.09 -27.53 2.11
N PRO A 114 -1.21 -26.63 3.10
CA PRO A 114 -0.09 -25.77 3.53
C PRO A 114 1.07 -26.54 4.18
N TYR A 115 0.91 -27.84 4.48
CA TYR A 115 1.98 -28.68 5.03
C TYR A 115 2.72 -29.53 3.99
N PHE A 116 2.11 -29.78 2.83
CA PHE A 116 2.66 -30.70 1.83
C PHE A 116 2.91 -30.05 0.48
N GLU A 117 2.39 -28.85 0.27
CA GLU A 117 2.47 -28.13 -0.98
C GLU A 117 3.02 -26.74 -0.77
N GLU A 118 3.85 -26.29 -1.71
CA GLU A 118 4.54 -25.03 -1.65
C GLU A 118 4.33 -24.28 -2.96
N PHE A 119 4.00 -22.99 -2.85
CA PHE A 119 3.94 -22.07 -3.99
C PHE A 119 4.43 -20.69 -3.57
N ALA A 120 4.76 -19.87 -4.57
CA ALA A 120 5.28 -18.52 -4.39
C ALA A 120 4.15 -17.52 -4.71
N ILE A 121 3.38 -17.13 -3.70
CA ILE A 121 2.19 -16.27 -3.87
C ILE A 121 2.54 -14.88 -4.44
N GLU A 122 3.75 -14.38 -4.20
CA GLU A 122 4.27 -13.13 -4.77
C GLU A 122 4.30 -13.12 -6.29
N LYS A 123 4.37 -14.30 -6.93
CA LYS A 123 4.32 -14.42 -8.40
C LYS A 123 2.92 -14.23 -8.97
N TYR A 124 1.90 -14.23 -8.12
CA TYR A 124 0.50 -14.18 -8.48
C TYR A 124 -0.14 -12.81 -8.28
N PHE A 125 0.58 -11.81 -7.78
CA PHE A 125 0.01 -10.49 -7.62
C PHE A 125 1.01 -9.38 -7.89
N GLU A 126 0.45 -8.21 -8.19
CA GLU A 126 1.20 -6.96 -8.27
C GLU A 126 0.44 -5.85 -7.53
N VAL A 127 1.15 -4.76 -7.24
CA VAL A 127 0.53 -3.53 -6.77
C VAL A 127 0.03 -2.76 -7.97
N ASN A 128 -1.24 -2.40 -7.95
CA ASN A 128 -1.82 -1.40 -8.83
C ASN A 128 -2.18 -0.15 -8.02
N PHE A 129 -2.31 0.99 -8.69
CA PHE A 129 -2.91 2.18 -8.10
C PHE A 129 -4.20 2.48 -8.85
N ASN A 130 -5.31 2.43 -8.10
CA ASN A 130 -6.60 2.85 -8.62
C ASN A 130 -6.49 4.34 -8.94
N ASP A 131 -6.57 4.67 -10.23
CA ASP A 131 -6.36 6.02 -10.74
C ASP A 131 -7.67 6.62 -11.26
N THR A 132 -8.69 6.56 -10.41
CA THR A 132 -9.96 7.24 -10.66
C THR A 132 -9.85 8.70 -10.20
N ASN A 133 -10.64 9.60 -10.80
CA ASN A 133 -10.64 11.03 -10.46
C ASN A 133 -10.93 11.34 -8.98
N GLU A 134 -11.39 10.37 -8.18
CA GLU A 134 -11.83 10.59 -6.79
C GLU A 134 -10.87 10.03 -5.73
N VAL A 135 -10.09 9.00 -6.07
CA VAL A 135 -9.29 8.25 -5.09
C VAL A 135 -7.98 7.77 -5.72
N PHE A 136 -6.85 8.15 -5.13
CA PHE A 136 -5.53 7.63 -5.46
C PHE A 136 -5.03 6.69 -4.35
N GLN A 137 -5.30 5.39 -4.49
CA GLN A 137 -4.94 4.39 -3.48
C GLN A 137 -4.35 3.13 -4.13
N PRO A 138 -3.36 2.47 -3.49
CA PRO A 138 -2.84 1.20 -3.96
C PRO A 138 -3.85 0.08 -3.68
N SER A 139 -3.82 -0.92 -4.55
CA SER A 139 -4.58 -2.16 -4.47
C SER A 139 -3.70 -3.32 -4.92
N ILE A 140 -3.99 -4.52 -4.42
CA ILE A 140 -3.37 -5.76 -4.88
C ILE A 140 -4.28 -6.37 -5.94
N VAL A 141 -3.70 -6.66 -7.11
CA VAL A 141 -4.38 -7.34 -8.22
C VAL A 141 -3.72 -8.69 -8.43
N PHE A 142 -4.53 -9.76 -8.37
CA PHE A 142 -4.05 -11.11 -8.61
C PHE A 142 -4.17 -11.49 -10.09
N HIS A 143 -3.13 -12.16 -10.59
CA HIS A 143 -3.02 -12.64 -11.96
C HIS A 143 -2.82 -14.15 -11.97
N TYR A 144 -3.49 -14.80 -12.91
CA TYR A 144 -3.49 -16.25 -13.03
C TYR A 144 -3.40 -16.64 -14.51
N LYS A 145 -2.71 -17.74 -14.79
CA LYS A 145 -2.75 -18.45 -16.06
C LYS A 145 -3.85 -19.50 -16.03
N ASP A 146 -4.24 -19.98 -17.21
CA ASP A 146 -5.25 -21.05 -17.34
C ASP A 146 -4.61 -22.44 -17.25
N ASN A 147 -4.06 -22.78 -16.08
CA ASN A 147 -3.54 -24.10 -15.77
C ASN A 147 -4.08 -24.62 -14.43
N THR A 148 -4.00 -25.93 -14.20
CA THR A 148 -4.53 -26.60 -13.00
C THR A 148 -4.04 -25.98 -11.69
N MET A 149 -2.73 -25.73 -11.55
CA MET A 149 -2.17 -25.18 -10.32
C MET A 149 -2.65 -23.76 -10.05
N ASP A 150 -2.73 -22.92 -11.08
CA ASP A 150 -3.20 -21.54 -10.96
C ASP A 150 -4.69 -21.47 -10.57
N LYS A 151 -5.51 -22.41 -11.06
CA LYS A 151 -6.91 -22.55 -10.61
C LYS A 151 -6.99 -22.94 -9.13
N ARG A 152 -6.15 -23.86 -8.66
CA ARG A 152 -6.05 -24.23 -7.24
C ARG A 152 -5.61 -23.06 -6.36
N ILE A 153 -4.61 -22.29 -6.79
CA ILE A 153 -4.13 -21.10 -6.07
C ILE A 153 -5.20 -20.02 -6.00
N ARG A 154 -5.95 -19.80 -7.09
CA ARG A 154 -7.12 -18.92 -7.08
C ARG A 154 -8.15 -19.36 -6.04
N ASN A 155 -8.41 -20.67 -5.93
CA ASN A 155 -9.33 -21.20 -4.93
C ASN A 155 -8.81 -21.00 -3.50
N PHE A 156 -7.52 -21.25 -3.24
CA PHE A 156 -6.88 -20.97 -1.95
C PHE A 156 -7.05 -19.48 -1.55
N ILE A 157 -6.72 -18.55 -2.44
CA ILE A 157 -6.85 -17.10 -2.21
C ILE A 157 -8.31 -16.72 -1.90
N ASN A 158 -9.26 -17.30 -2.63
CA ASN A 158 -10.68 -17.07 -2.44
C ASN A 158 -11.21 -17.66 -1.13
N ASN A 159 -10.78 -18.87 -0.78
CA ASN A 159 -11.23 -19.60 0.40
C ASN A 159 -10.79 -18.89 1.67
N TYR A 160 -9.60 -18.29 1.69
CA TYR A 160 -9.06 -17.64 2.88
C TYR A 160 -9.09 -16.10 2.85
N ASN A 161 -9.83 -15.51 1.90
CA ASN A 161 -9.95 -14.05 1.73
C ASN A 161 -8.59 -13.32 1.69
N ILE A 162 -7.59 -13.91 1.04
CA ILE A 162 -6.23 -13.36 1.02
C ILE A 162 -6.19 -12.02 0.30
N GLU A 163 -6.90 -11.91 -0.84
CA GLU A 163 -6.98 -10.65 -1.59
C GLU A 163 -7.49 -9.50 -0.73
N LYS A 164 -8.58 -9.71 0.02
CA LYS A 164 -9.13 -8.71 0.93
C LYS A 164 -8.13 -8.35 2.04
N THR A 165 -7.44 -9.35 2.57
CA THR A 165 -6.45 -9.17 3.64
C THR A 165 -5.25 -8.34 3.15
N TYR A 166 -4.70 -8.67 1.99
CA TYR A 166 -3.54 -7.97 1.43
C TYR A 166 -3.92 -6.54 1.00
N ASN A 167 -5.09 -6.35 0.38
CA ASN A 167 -5.61 -5.01 0.06
C ASN A 167 -5.82 -4.15 1.32
N HIS A 168 -6.24 -4.75 2.44
CA HIS A 168 -6.34 -4.01 3.70
C HIS A 168 -4.95 -3.58 4.21
N ARG A 169 -3.96 -4.47 4.19
CA ARG A 169 -2.60 -4.17 4.68
C ARG A 169 -1.89 -3.12 3.83
N ILE A 170 -1.91 -3.27 2.49
CA ILE A 170 -1.27 -2.29 1.61
C ILE A 170 -1.88 -0.89 1.80
N LYS A 171 -3.19 -0.81 2.07
CA LYS A 171 -3.87 0.45 2.38
C LYS A 171 -3.39 1.04 3.71
N LEU A 172 -3.23 0.23 4.76
CA LEU A 172 -2.70 0.69 6.04
C LEU A 172 -1.26 1.21 5.90
N GLU A 173 -0.41 0.50 5.18
CA GLU A 173 0.98 0.95 4.94
C GLU A 173 1.02 2.24 4.12
N PHE A 174 0.19 2.36 3.09
CA PHE A 174 0.09 3.59 2.33
C PHE A 174 -0.39 4.77 3.20
N GLN A 175 -1.38 4.55 4.07
CA GLN A 175 -1.84 5.57 5.02
C GLN A 175 -0.73 6.00 5.99
N LYS A 176 0.14 5.09 6.45
CA LYS A 176 1.31 5.45 7.27
C LYS A 176 2.26 6.36 6.50
N ILE A 177 2.59 6.01 5.26
CA ILE A 177 3.44 6.82 4.37
C ILE A 177 2.83 8.22 4.21
N LEU A 178 1.55 8.31 3.85
CA LEU A 178 0.84 9.58 3.68
C LEU A 178 0.81 10.40 4.97
N THR A 179 0.61 9.77 6.13
CA THR A 179 0.58 10.45 7.44
C THR A 179 1.94 11.08 7.76
N ILE A 180 3.04 10.38 7.50
CA ILE A 180 4.38 10.93 7.69
C ILE A 180 4.61 12.12 6.75
N LEU A 181 4.20 11.98 5.49
CA LEU A 181 4.29 13.07 4.50
C LEU A 181 3.43 14.28 4.89
N ALA A 182 2.24 14.06 5.45
CA ALA A 182 1.30 15.09 5.89
C ALA A 182 1.83 15.92 7.07
N ASN A 183 2.81 15.44 7.82
CA ASN A 183 3.49 16.26 8.83
C ASN A 183 4.24 17.45 8.22
N ASN A 184 4.55 17.41 6.92
CA ASN A 184 5.04 18.58 6.21
C ASN A 184 3.88 19.53 5.92
N PRO A 185 3.95 20.81 6.35
CA PRO A 185 2.85 21.77 6.20
C PRO A 185 2.69 22.29 4.76
N ILE A 186 3.62 21.97 3.87
CA ILE A 186 3.71 22.51 2.51
C ILE A 186 3.49 21.39 1.49
N THR A 187 2.82 21.72 0.38
CA THR A 187 2.68 20.84 -0.79
C THR A 187 4.05 20.34 -1.26
N LEU A 188 4.19 19.04 -1.42
CA LEU A 188 5.48 18.44 -1.73
C LEU A 188 5.70 18.41 -3.24
N THR A 189 6.77 19.06 -3.70
CA THR A 189 7.16 19.09 -5.11
C THR A 189 7.74 17.74 -5.56
N LYS A 190 7.86 17.52 -6.87
CA LYS A 190 8.53 16.31 -7.42
C LYS A 190 9.95 16.17 -6.87
N SER A 191 10.69 17.27 -6.73
CA SER A 191 12.07 17.27 -6.24
C SER A 191 12.21 16.88 -4.77
N ILE A 192 11.13 16.96 -3.98
CA ILE A 192 11.09 16.52 -2.58
C ILE A 192 10.52 15.10 -2.47
N LEU A 193 9.40 14.84 -3.14
CA LEU A 193 8.72 13.54 -3.10
C LEU A 193 9.60 12.42 -3.64
N LYS A 194 10.26 12.63 -4.78
CA LYS A 194 11.04 11.57 -5.42
C LYS A 194 12.18 11.07 -4.52
N PRO A 195 13.10 11.92 -4.02
CA PRO A 195 14.17 11.46 -3.13
C PRO A 195 13.63 10.83 -1.84
N TYR A 196 12.53 11.34 -1.30
CA TYR A 196 11.91 10.76 -0.11
C TYR A 196 11.34 9.36 -0.34
N ILE A 197 10.59 9.16 -1.42
CA ILE A 197 10.05 7.85 -1.80
C ILE A 197 11.18 6.87 -2.14
N GLU A 198 12.26 7.33 -2.79
CA GLU A 198 13.46 6.52 -3.04
C GLU A 198 14.13 6.08 -1.73
N HIS A 199 14.29 7.01 -0.78
CA HIS A 199 14.83 6.70 0.54
C HIS A 199 13.95 5.70 1.32
N LEU A 200 12.62 5.86 1.27
CA LEU A 200 11.71 4.88 1.86
C LEU A 200 11.80 3.52 1.18
N SER A 201 11.92 3.48 -0.15
CA SER A 201 12.09 2.21 -0.89
C SER A 201 13.32 1.45 -0.39
N ASP A 202 14.45 2.15 -0.22
CA ASP A 202 15.69 1.55 0.30
C ASP A 202 15.55 1.03 1.73
N ILE A 203 14.86 1.76 2.61
CA ILE A 203 14.60 1.32 3.99
C ILE A 203 13.71 0.07 3.98
N TYR A 204 12.59 0.11 3.27
CA TYR A 204 11.65 -0.99 3.20
C TYR A 204 12.27 -2.24 2.58
N SER A 205 13.06 -2.07 1.51
CA SER A 205 13.82 -3.17 0.89
C SER A 205 14.79 -3.80 1.90
N LYS A 206 15.60 -3.01 2.60
CA LYS A 206 16.53 -3.55 3.61
C LYS A 206 15.79 -4.28 4.73
N ASN A 207 14.70 -3.71 5.22
CA ASN A 207 13.93 -4.31 6.30
C ASN A 207 13.23 -5.61 5.87
N SER A 208 12.67 -5.66 4.66
CA SER A 208 12.01 -6.86 4.14
C SER A 208 12.98 -8.02 3.92
N GLU A 209 14.27 -7.74 3.66
CA GLU A 209 15.32 -8.77 3.65
C GLU A 209 15.52 -9.43 5.03
N PHE A 210 15.44 -8.67 6.12
CA PHE A 210 15.52 -9.22 7.49
C PHE A 210 14.26 -9.98 7.92
N GLU A 211 13.18 -9.81 7.17
CA GLU A 211 11.90 -10.49 7.38
C GLU A 211 11.78 -11.79 6.59
N LYS A 212 12.75 -12.11 5.74
CA LYS A 212 12.72 -13.35 4.97
C LYS A 212 12.75 -14.56 5.88
N ILE A 213 11.92 -15.54 5.51
CA ILE A 213 11.99 -16.89 6.05
C ILE A 213 12.58 -17.75 4.92
N ASP A 214 13.80 -18.23 5.14
CA ASP A 214 14.70 -18.74 4.09
C ASP A 214 14.91 -17.67 2.99
N ASP A 215 14.56 -17.96 1.74
CA ASP A 215 14.68 -17.03 0.61
C ASP A 215 13.35 -16.32 0.26
N LYS A 216 12.31 -16.49 1.08
CA LYS A 216 10.96 -16.01 0.79
C LYS A 216 10.58 -14.80 1.63
N TYR A 217 9.97 -13.81 1.00
CA TYR A 217 9.46 -12.64 1.69
C TYR A 217 8.28 -13.00 2.58
N TRP A 218 8.26 -12.39 3.75
CA TRP A 218 7.10 -12.34 4.61
C TRP A 218 6.15 -11.23 4.12
N PHE A 219 4.88 -11.58 3.84
CA PHE A 219 3.91 -10.63 3.28
C PHE A 219 3.28 -9.72 4.33
N ASP A 220 4.09 -8.82 4.91
CA ASP A 220 3.62 -7.82 5.87
C ASP A 220 4.14 -6.40 5.56
N GLN A 221 4.28 -5.56 6.59
CA GLN A 221 4.41 -4.11 6.48
C GLN A 221 5.55 -3.67 5.58
N ASN A 222 6.76 -4.21 5.77
CA ASN A 222 7.92 -3.76 5.01
C ASN A 222 7.86 -4.21 3.55
N TYR A 223 7.38 -5.43 3.28
CA TYR A 223 7.21 -5.91 1.92
C TYR A 223 6.18 -5.09 1.13
N PHE A 224 5.00 -4.81 1.71
CA PHE A 224 4.03 -3.95 1.05
C PHE A 224 4.51 -2.50 0.91
N GLY A 225 5.22 -1.97 1.91
CA GLY A 225 5.86 -0.65 1.84
C GLY A 225 6.87 -0.55 0.70
N PHE A 226 7.69 -1.59 0.50
CA PHE A 226 8.63 -1.70 -0.61
C PHE A 226 7.89 -1.68 -1.96
N LEU A 227 6.88 -2.53 -2.14
CA LEU A 227 6.13 -2.58 -3.40
C LEU A 227 5.40 -1.26 -3.72
N ILE A 228 4.84 -0.58 -2.72
CA ILE A 228 4.27 0.75 -2.87
C ILE A 228 5.32 1.73 -3.39
N CYS A 229 6.50 1.77 -2.77
CA CYS A 229 7.54 2.74 -3.10
C CYS A 229 8.12 2.50 -4.49
N GLU A 230 8.37 1.25 -4.88
CA GLU A 230 8.81 0.91 -6.25
C GLU A 230 7.82 1.42 -7.31
N HIS A 231 6.53 1.21 -7.07
CA HIS A 231 5.49 1.65 -7.99
C HIS A 231 5.36 3.19 -8.02
N LEU A 232 5.44 3.85 -6.87
CA LEU A 232 5.40 5.32 -6.79
C LEU A 232 6.64 5.97 -7.43
N LYS A 233 7.83 5.40 -7.25
CA LYS A 233 9.08 5.88 -7.85
C LYS A 233 8.97 5.95 -9.37
N ILE A 234 8.49 4.89 -10.01
CA ILE A 234 8.28 4.84 -11.46
C ILE A 234 7.22 5.87 -11.89
N ARG A 235 6.09 5.95 -11.18
CA ARG A 235 5.00 6.87 -11.54
C ARG A 235 5.35 8.35 -11.35
N ILE A 236 6.01 8.71 -10.24
CA ILE A 236 6.47 10.08 -9.99
C ILE A 236 7.46 10.53 -11.06
N GLU A 237 8.26 9.60 -11.58
CA GLU A 237 9.19 9.92 -12.66
C GLU A 237 8.48 10.22 -13.98
N ASN A 238 7.57 9.33 -14.39
CA ASN A 238 6.99 9.32 -15.73
C ASN A 238 5.67 10.10 -15.86
N ASP A 239 4.95 10.34 -14.77
CA ASP A 239 3.65 11.00 -14.76
C ASP A 239 3.58 12.15 -13.75
N THR A 240 3.59 13.36 -14.29
CA THR A 240 3.48 14.58 -13.46
C THR A 240 2.15 14.70 -12.71
N SER A 241 1.09 14.00 -13.14
CA SER A 241 -0.21 13.97 -12.44
C SER A 241 -0.14 13.20 -11.12
N THR A 242 0.78 12.23 -11.01
CA THR A 242 0.96 11.42 -9.80
C THR A 242 1.35 12.28 -8.59
N VAL A 243 2.22 13.27 -8.78
CA VAL A 243 2.61 14.22 -7.72
C VAL A 243 1.40 15.02 -7.23
N TYR A 244 0.54 15.46 -8.15
CA TYR A 244 -0.67 16.20 -7.79
C TYR A 244 -1.63 15.32 -6.99
N LYS A 245 -1.97 14.12 -7.48
CA LYS A 245 -2.86 13.17 -6.82
C LYS A 245 -2.36 12.75 -5.44
N LEU A 246 -1.06 12.51 -5.30
CA LEU A 246 -0.46 12.17 -4.01
C LEU A 246 -0.60 13.34 -3.02
N ASN A 247 -0.39 14.58 -3.47
CA ASN A 247 -0.61 15.76 -2.63
C ASN A 247 -2.08 15.92 -2.22
N GLU A 248 -3.04 15.60 -3.08
CA GLU A 248 -4.47 15.59 -2.70
C GLU A 248 -4.73 14.59 -1.56
N GLU A 249 -4.20 13.37 -1.63
CA GLU A 249 -4.34 12.39 -0.55
C GLU A 249 -3.61 12.80 0.73
N ILE A 250 -2.42 13.39 0.63
CA ILE A 250 -1.67 13.95 1.77
C ILE A 250 -2.48 15.06 2.44
N ASN A 251 -3.06 15.96 1.64
CA ASN A 251 -3.85 17.09 2.13
C ASN A 251 -5.07 16.62 2.92
N LYS A 252 -5.72 15.50 2.54
CA LYS A 252 -6.84 14.93 3.29
C LYS A 252 -6.47 14.52 4.73
N LEU A 253 -5.18 14.28 5.02
CA LEU A 253 -4.69 13.84 6.34
C LEU A 253 -4.08 14.94 7.19
N ARG A 254 -3.88 16.15 6.65
CA ARG A 254 -3.30 17.27 7.40
C ARG A 254 -4.26 17.73 8.50
N LYS A 255 -3.74 17.98 9.71
CA LYS A 255 -4.55 18.59 10.78
C LYS A 255 -4.72 20.08 10.53
N PRO A 256 -5.86 20.71 10.87
CA PRO A 256 -6.09 22.15 10.76
C PRO A 256 -4.97 23.03 11.32
N SER A 257 -4.35 22.61 12.43
CA SER A 257 -3.22 23.31 13.07
C SER A 257 -1.89 23.24 12.30
N GLN A 258 -1.80 22.38 11.28
CA GLN A 258 -0.65 22.21 10.40
C GLN A 258 -0.84 22.94 9.05
N TYR A 259 -2.06 23.43 8.76
CA TYR A 259 -2.26 24.30 7.61
C TYR A 259 -1.66 25.66 7.90
N ILE A 260 -0.87 26.14 6.96
CA ILE A 260 -0.75 27.58 6.80
C ILE A 260 -2.15 28.04 6.38
N ALA A 261 -2.83 28.79 7.24
CA ALA A 261 -4.11 29.39 6.91
C ALA A 261 -3.85 30.48 5.86
N PHE A 262 -3.89 30.10 4.60
CA PHE A 262 -3.91 31.05 3.49
C PHE A 262 -5.29 31.70 3.43
N SER A 263 -5.29 33.00 3.15
CA SER A 263 -6.50 33.78 2.86
C SER A 263 -7.18 33.28 1.60
N ASN A 264 -6.41 32.79 0.62
CA ASN A 264 -6.87 32.04 -0.53
C ASN A 264 -6.78 30.52 -0.27
N PRO A 265 -7.92 29.81 -0.14
CA PRO A 265 -7.93 28.35 0.00
C PRO A 265 -7.30 27.60 -1.19
N GLU A 266 -7.30 28.20 -2.38
CA GLU A 266 -6.76 27.64 -3.62
C GLU A 266 -5.31 28.09 -3.90
N PHE A 267 -4.65 28.78 -2.95
CA PHE A 267 -3.31 29.39 -3.13
C PHE A 267 -2.31 28.46 -3.83
N GLN A 268 -2.20 27.22 -3.33
CA GLN A 268 -1.25 26.22 -3.86
C GLN A 268 -1.64 25.72 -5.26
N ASN A 269 -2.93 25.53 -5.50
CA ASN A 269 -3.44 25.12 -6.81
C ASN A 269 -3.23 26.22 -7.85
N ASP A 270 -3.43 27.47 -7.47
CA ASP A 270 -3.20 28.63 -8.32
C ASP A 270 -1.70 28.83 -8.61
N MET A 271 -0.85 28.66 -7.59
CA MET A 271 0.61 28.67 -7.75
C MET A 271 1.08 27.60 -8.76
N ASN A 272 0.51 26.40 -8.69
CA ASN A 272 0.80 25.30 -9.60
C ASN A 272 0.28 25.50 -11.03
N LYS A 273 -0.63 26.46 -11.25
CA LYS A 273 -1.16 26.82 -12.58
C LYS A 273 -0.35 27.91 -13.27
N VAL A 274 0.55 28.61 -12.57
CA VAL A 274 1.39 29.68 -13.13
C VAL A 274 2.31 29.12 -14.22
N GLN A 275 2.13 29.57 -15.46
CA GLN A 275 2.92 29.12 -16.63
C GLN A 275 3.76 30.23 -17.25
N THR A 276 3.28 31.46 -17.20
CA THR A 276 3.90 32.64 -17.82
C THR A 276 4.21 33.72 -16.79
N ILE A 277 5.00 34.73 -17.17
CA ILE A 277 5.24 35.93 -16.33
C ILE A 277 3.93 36.63 -16.02
N ARG A 278 3.02 36.70 -16.99
CA ARG A 278 1.71 37.31 -16.79
C ARG A 278 0.88 36.55 -15.76
N ASP A 279 0.90 35.22 -15.79
CA ASP A 279 0.22 34.41 -14.77
C ASP A 279 0.84 34.65 -13.39
N LEU A 280 2.17 34.77 -13.34
CA LEU A 280 2.90 35.04 -12.10
C LEU A 280 2.55 36.41 -11.52
N GLU A 281 2.50 37.46 -12.34
CA GLU A 281 2.06 38.80 -11.92
C GLU A 281 0.64 38.78 -11.34
N ILE A 282 -0.29 38.14 -12.04
CA ILE A 282 -1.68 37.99 -11.59
C ILE A 282 -1.74 37.21 -10.28
N PHE A 283 -0.98 36.12 -10.19
CA PHE A 283 -0.92 35.28 -8.99
C PHE A 283 -0.39 36.08 -7.79
N ILE A 284 0.74 36.77 -7.92
CA ILE A 284 1.33 37.59 -6.85
C ILE A 284 0.35 38.67 -6.42
N LYS A 285 -0.27 39.38 -7.38
CA LYS A 285 -1.22 40.45 -7.08
C LYS A 285 -2.40 39.96 -6.25
N ASN A 286 -2.91 38.76 -6.55
CA ASN A 286 -4.06 38.18 -5.88
C ASN A 286 -3.73 37.46 -4.57
N ASN A 287 -2.45 37.14 -4.33
CA ASN A 287 -2.03 36.24 -3.26
C ASN A 287 -0.81 36.77 -2.47
N LYS A 288 -0.59 38.08 -2.42
CA LYS A 288 0.62 38.69 -1.87
C LYS A 288 0.88 38.28 -0.42
N GLU A 289 -0.13 38.42 0.43
CA GLU A 289 -0.04 38.11 1.87
C GLU A 289 0.25 36.62 2.08
N ASP A 290 -0.47 35.76 1.36
CA ASP A 290 -0.30 34.31 1.42
C ASP A 290 1.06 33.86 0.88
N LEU A 291 1.56 34.52 -0.16
CA LEU A 291 2.90 34.29 -0.72
C LEU A 291 4.00 34.63 0.28
N ILE A 292 3.84 35.71 1.05
CA ILE A 292 4.78 36.07 2.13
C ILE A 292 4.77 34.99 3.22
N VAL A 293 3.58 34.57 3.67
CA VAL A 293 3.45 33.53 4.71
C VAL A 293 4.04 32.21 4.22
N TYR A 294 3.75 31.82 2.98
CA TYR A 294 4.31 30.65 2.32
C TYR A 294 5.84 30.70 2.29
N TYR A 295 6.41 31.81 1.81
CA TYR A 295 7.85 32.01 1.69
C TYR A 295 8.58 31.89 3.03
N GLN A 296 8.03 32.51 4.08
CA GLN A 296 8.62 32.44 5.42
C GLN A 296 8.68 31.00 5.94
N GLN A 297 7.70 30.16 5.61
CA GLN A 297 7.64 28.77 6.05
C GLN A 297 8.61 27.87 5.29
N ILE A 298 8.68 27.98 3.95
CA ILE A 298 9.66 27.21 3.16
C ILE A 298 11.10 27.61 3.51
N LYS A 299 11.34 28.90 3.81
CA LYS A 299 12.65 29.41 4.21
C LYS A 299 13.13 28.82 5.55
N LYS A 300 12.25 28.67 6.55
CA LYS A 300 12.59 28.01 7.83
C LYS A 300 13.05 26.57 7.64
N GLN A 301 12.61 25.92 6.57
CA GLN A 301 12.94 24.54 6.23
C GLN A 301 14.13 24.43 5.26
N GLY A 302 14.75 25.56 4.88
CA GLY A 302 15.90 25.60 3.96
C GLY A 302 15.54 25.47 2.48
N PHE A 303 14.26 25.61 2.11
CA PHE A 303 13.81 25.53 0.72
C PHE A 303 13.77 26.90 0.03
N SER A 304 13.93 26.89 -1.29
CA SER A 304 13.71 28.04 -2.18
C SER A 304 12.28 28.03 -2.73
N ILE A 305 11.79 29.20 -3.15
CA ILE A 305 10.52 29.31 -3.85
C ILE A 305 10.61 28.61 -5.22
N ASP A 306 9.54 27.92 -5.62
CA ASP A 306 9.45 27.19 -6.90
C ASP A 306 8.05 27.37 -7.50
N PHE A 307 7.96 27.72 -8.78
CA PHE A 307 6.72 27.72 -9.55
C PHE A 307 6.76 26.56 -10.55
N PRO A 308 6.11 25.41 -10.28
CA PRO A 308 6.41 24.15 -10.98
C PRO A 308 6.14 24.17 -12.49
N LYS A 309 5.18 24.96 -12.96
CA LYS A 309 4.80 25.06 -14.38
C LYS A 309 5.34 26.33 -15.07
N LEU A 310 6.03 27.21 -14.35
CA LEU A 310 6.55 28.45 -14.90
C LEU A 310 7.59 28.15 -16.00
N PHE A 311 7.30 28.62 -17.22
CA PHE A 311 8.05 28.34 -18.46
C PHE A 311 8.14 26.86 -18.88
N LYS A 312 7.35 25.97 -18.26
CA LYS A 312 7.33 24.55 -18.60
C LYS A 312 6.69 24.33 -19.96
N VAL A 313 7.35 23.56 -20.83
CA VAL A 313 6.82 23.09 -22.12
C VAL A 313 7.26 21.63 -22.30
N ASP A 314 6.44 20.80 -22.96
CA ASP A 314 6.74 19.40 -23.26
C ASP A 314 8.19 19.22 -23.73
N GLU A 315 8.94 18.43 -22.95
CA GLU A 315 10.38 18.18 -23.13
C GLU A 315 10.67 17.53 -24.49
N ASP A 316 9.70 16.81 -25.08
CA ASP A 316 9.82 16.07 -26.33
C ASP A 316 10.03 16.93 -27.59
N ARG A 317 9.83 18.26 -27.52
CA ARG A 317 9.83 19.14 -28.72
C ARG A 317 10.93 20.20 -28.79
N LEU A 318 11.82 20.30 -27.80
CA LEU A 318 12.81 21.40 -27.74
C LEU A 318 14.26 20.93 -27.88
N ARG A 319 15.05 21.68 -28.67
CA ARG A 319 16.52 21.53 -28.72
C ARG A 319 17.10 21.85 -27.33
N LYS A 320 18.10 21.07 -26.89
CA LYS A 320 18.79 21.21 -25.59
C LYS A 320 19.11 22.66 -25.17
N LYS A 321 19.57 23.49 -26.10
CA LYS A 321 19.89 24.91 -25.87
C LYS A 321 18.68 25.77 -25.48
N CYS A 322 17.49 25.48 -26.02
CA CYS A 322 16.26 26.20 -25.68
C CYS A 322 15.72 25.81 -24.29
N LEU A 323 15.98 24.57 -23.86
CA LEU A 323 15.62 24.10 -22.53
C LEU A 323 16.50 24.77 -21.45
N GLU A 324 17.81 24.84 -21.68
CA GLU A 324 18.76 25.51 -20.78
C GLU A 324 18.44 27.00 -20.59
N ASP A 325 18.11 27.72 -21.67
CA ASP A 325 17.74 29.14 -21.61
C ASP A 325 16.46 29.37 -20.79
N ARG A 326 15.45 28.51 -20.95
CA ARG A 326 14.20 28.59 -20.17
C ARG A 326 14.40 28.27 -18.70
N LEU A 327 15.21 27.26 -18.38
CA LEU A 327 15.56 26.92 -17.00
C LEU A 327 16.32 28.07 -16.32
N ARG A 328 17.22 28.73 -17.05
CA ARG A 328 17.92 29.92 -16.58
C ARG A 328 16.93 31.06 -16.27
N LYS A 329 16.00 31.34 -17.19
CA LYS A 329 14.95 32.36 -17.01
C LYS A 329 14.06 32.07 -15.80
N LYS A 330 13.62 30.81 -15.64
CA LYS A 330 12.84 30.37 -14.48
C LYS A 330 13.56 30.69 -13.17
N ARG A 331 14.80 30.22 -13.01
CA ARG A 331 15.59 30.44 -11.78
C ARG A 331 15.80 31.92 -11.48
N LEU A 332 16.07 32.72 -12.52
CA LEU A 332 16.28 34.15 -12.37
C LEU A 332 15.02 34.84 -11.85
N ILE A 333 13.84 34.46 -12.36
CA ILE A 333 12.56 34.98 -11.88
C ILE A 333 12.27 34.57 -10.44
N GLU A 334 12.51 33.30 -10.11
CA GLU A 334 12.33 32.81 -8.73
C GLU A 334 13.23 33.56 -7.73
N GLU A 335 14.46 33.88 -8.12
CA GLU A 335 15.36 34.71 -7.30
C GLU A 335 14.91 36.18 -7.23
N ILE A 336 14.31 36.75 -8.28
CA ILE A 336 13.70 38.09 -8.21
C ILE A 336 12.53 38.09 -7.23
N VAL A 337 11.61 37.11 -7.33
CA VAL A 337 10.48 36.97 -6.39
C VAL A 337 10.99 36.87 -4.96
N LYS A 338 12.00 36.01 -4.74
CA LYS A 338 12.67 35.86 -3.45
C LYS A 338 13.26 37.19 -2.94
N TYR A 339 13.99 37.92 -3.78
CA TYR A 339 14.54 39.23 -3.43
C TYR A 339 13.46 40.21 -2.99
N TYR A 340 12.34 40.27 -3.71
CA TYR A 340 11.19 41.12 -3.35
C TYR A 340 10.62 40.74 -1.97
N LEU A 341 10.44 39.45 -1.72
CA LEU A 341 9.92 38.94 -0.44
C LEU A 341 10.89 39.19 0.73
N GLU A 342 12.20 39.09 0.51
CA GLU A 342 13.21 39.30 1.54
C GLU A 342 13.47 40.78 1.85
N SER A 343 13.43 41.63 0.83
CA SER A 343 13.64 43.07 0.96
C SER A 343 12.39 43.84 1.38
N GLY A 344 11.22 43.19 1.35
CA GLY A 344 9.94 43.87 1.59
C GLY A 344 9.59 44.87 0.48
N LYS A 345 10.18 44.74 -0.72
CA LYS A 345 9.90 45.61 -1.87
C LYS A 345 8.46 45.42 -2.35
N SER A 346 7.81 46.50 -2.79
CA SER A 346 6.48 46.40 -3.39
C SER A 346 6.53 45.71 -4.76
N PHE A 347 5.57 44.85 -5.04
CA PHE A 347 5.43 44.12 -6.32
C PHE A 347 4.84 44.97 -7.46
N ASP A 348 4.55 46.26 -7.25
CA ASP A 348 3.91 47.13 -8.25
C ASP A 348 4.69 47.22 -9.57
N HIS A 349 6.02 47.15 -9.50
CA HIS A 349 6.93 47.19 -10.66
C HIS A 349 7.51 45.82 -11.05
N PHE A 350 6.95 44.74 -10.50
CA PHE A 350 7.52 43.39 -10.65
C PHE A 350 7.63 42.96 -12.13
N GLY A 351 6.60 43.22 -12.93
CA GLY A 351 6.60 42.88 -14.36
C GLY A 351 7.65 43.62 -15.18
N GLU A 352 7.87 44.91 -14.87
CA GLU A 352 8.87 45.76 -15.50
C GLU A 352 10.29 45.27 -15.16
N ASP A 353 10.55 44.99 -13.88
CA ASP A 353 11.82 44.44 -13.40
C ASP A 353 12.13 43.07 -14.02
N CYS A 354 11.11 42.20 -14.12
CA CYS A 354 11.24 40.91 -14.77
C CYS A 354 11.54 41.04 -16.27
N SER A 355 10.88 41.97 -16.95
CA SER A 355 11.09 42.23 -18.39
C SER A 355 12.49 42.79 -18.68
N PHE A 356 13.03 43.65 -17.80
CA PHE A 356 14.38 44.20 -17.92
C PHE A 356 15.48 43.16 -17.75
N VAL A 357 15.22 42.12 -16.95
CA VAL A 357 16.21 41.09 -16.60
C VAL A 357 16.17 39.88 -17.54
N ILE A 358 15.04 39.66 -18.24
CA ILE A 358 14.86 38.53 -19.17
C ILE A 358 14.87 38.94 -20.65
N GLY A 359 14.54 40.20 -20.94
CA GLY A 359 14.67 40.80 -22.28
C GLY A 359 16.13 40.90 -22.68
#